data_AF-A0A2V9GN13-F1
#
_entry.id   AF-A0A2V9GN13-F1
#
_cell.length_a   1.000
_cell.length_b   1.000
_cell.length_c   1.000
_cell.angle_alpha   90.00
_cell.angle_beta   90.00
_cell.angle_gamma   90.00
#
_symmetry.space_group_name_H-M   'P 1'
#
loop_
_entity.id
_entity.type
_entity.pdbx_description
1 polymer ?
#
loop_
_entity_poly.entity_id
_entity_poly.type
_entity_poly.pdbx_seq_one_letter_code
_entity_poly.pdbx_strand_id
1 'polypeptide(L)'
;MESMSSSQGAMPLESDTVFVQSQTFAPLSARRLLLLGGMGLILVGMIFGDIFAVFVLHQNAARVGASLAAASHAALGGDSAAVVKNFQNVGSFLENRGTKVDTHVHIIAFGYVALMLALLVPWMTLSATTKKRLAWLLLCGAGLLPLCVFLIHYVGLAYSPLQAIGWASIFADLGGLLVIVALAGFLYGLVKRFLSAERAPVEDELLAGSSATGRSLLAGGSFLVLLGFLHGTYYAAVDLYRHEALDYAILSQISVGAAGENTTAVESALAAYGRLQGDKAVNIAAHAHIIEFGLLAMLLAYFQPYVNLRAAWKQRWAVVLLLGSVLLPVCVLLELNYGLVAGGLADIAGLLVIVAMLAMWIGILRYTGKLDAGGAT
;
A
#
# COMPACT_ATOMS: atom_id res chain seq x y z
N MET A 1 26.38 -15.75 92.03
CA MET A 1 25.07 -15.09 91.84
C MET A 1 25.31 -14.03 90.78
N GLU A 2 25.04 -14.37 89.53
CA GLU A 2 23.83 -13.95 88.78
C GLU A 2 23.99 -12.49 88.30
N SER A 3 23.86 -12.11 87.03
CA SER A 3 23.20 -12.76 85.89
C SER A 3 23.85 -12.30 84.56
N MET A 4 23.71 -13.16 83.55
CA MET A 4 24.02 -12.89 82.15
C MET A 4 22.96 -11.96 81.56
N SER A 5 23.36 -11.07 80.64
CA SER A 5 22.45 -10.57 79.60
C SER A 5 23.24 -10.33 78.31
N SER A 6 23.05 -11.27 77.38
CA SER A 6 23.46 -11.19 75.99
C SER A 6 22.47 -10.34 75.21
N SER A 7 22.92 -9.23 74.64
CA SER A 7 22.18 -8.49 73.61
C SER A 7 22.96 -8.57 72.30
N GLN A 8 22.50 -9.46 71.43
CA GLN A 8 22.88 -9.54 70.03
C GLN A 8 22.24 -8.34 69.30
N GLY A 9 23.06 -7.37 68.89
CA GLY A 9 22.65 -6.33 67.96
C GLY A 9 22.64 -6.88 66.54
N ALA A 10 21.46 -7.26 66.07
CA ALA A 10 21.22 -7.64 64.68
C ALA A 10 21.43 -6.43 63.76
N MET A 11 22.27 -6.61 62.73
CA MET A 11 22.41 -5.65 61.63
C MET A 11 21.10 -5.58 60.84
N PRO A 12 20.61 -4.39 60.47
CA PRO A 12 19.50 -4.28 59.54
C PRO A 12 19.99 -4.67 58.15
N LEU A 13 19.44 -5.77 57.62
CA LEU A 13 19.47 -6.06 56.20
C LEU A 13 18.66 -4.98 55.49
N GLU A 14 19.34 -4.06 54.81
CA GLU A 14 18.75 -3.23 53.74
C GLU A 14 18.21 -4.18 52.68
N SER A 15 16.94 -4.55 52.78
CA SER A 15 16.18 -5.05 51.65
C SER A 15 15.82 -3.84 50.80
N ASP A 16 16.76 -3.41 49.97
CA ASP A 16 16.49 -2.62 48.77
C ASP A 16 15.68 -3.50 47.81
N THR A 17 14.39 -3.64 48.10
CA THR A 17 13.39 -3.95 47.10
C THR A 17 13.31 -2.76 46.16
N VAL A 18 14.23 -2.75 45.19
CA VAL A 18 14.09 -2.02 43.95
C VAL A 18 12.75 -2.47 43.36
N PHE A 19 11.70 -1.69 43.63
CA PHE A 19 10.45 -1.78 42.90
C PHE A 19 10.82 -1.57 41.44
N VAL A 20 10.84 -2.68 40.70
CA VAL A 20 10.79 -2.67 39.24
C VAL A 20 9.58 -1.80 38.89
N GLN A 21 9.83 -0.55 38.47
CA GLN A 21 8.81 0.27 37.84
C GLN A 21 8.25 -0.59 36.71
N SER A 22 7.04 -1.11 36.89
CA SER A 22 6.30 -1.74 35.82
C SER A 22 6.25 -0.71 34.71
N GLN A 23 6.82 -1.02 33.55
CA GLN A 23 6.72 -0.17 32.38
C GLN A 23 5.24 -0.18 31.94
N THR A 24 4.43 0.68 32.55
CA THR A 24 3.04 0.88 32.17
C THR A 24 3.03 1.52 30.79
N PHE A 25 2.42 0.84 29.83
CA PHE A 25 2.24 1.36 28.48
C PHE A 25 1.36 2.62 28.54
N ALA A 26 1.80 3.70 27.89
CA ALA A 26 0.95 4.87 27.76
C ALA A 26 -0.29 4.52 26.90
N PRO A 27 -1.45 5.17 27.14
CA PRO A 27 -2.64 4.99 26.32
C PRO A 27 -2.35 5.27 24.84
N LEU A 28 -2.89 4.44 23.95
CA LEU A 28 -2.68 4.60 22.51
C LEU A 28 -3.24 5.94 22.02
N SER A 29 -2.34 6.81 21.55
CA SER A 29 -2.66 8.12 20.96
C SER A 29 -3.28 7.96 19.56
N ALA A 30 -3.96 9.00 19.08
CA ALA A 30 -4.48 9.02 17.71
C ALA A 30 -3.37 8.90 16.66
N ARG A 31 -2.22 9.55 16.89
CA ARG A 31 -1.04 9.47 16.01
C ARG A 31 -0.52 8.04 15.91
N ARG A 32 -0.31 7.38 17.06
CA ARG A 32 0.21 6.01 17.08
C ARG A 32 -0.78 5.00 16.52
N LEU A 33 -2.09 5.22 16.73
CA LEU A 33 -3.15 4.42 16.10
C LEU A 33 -3.10 4.52 14.58
N LEU A 34 -3.02 5.74 14.03
CA LEU A 34 -2.91 5.96 12.58
C LEU A 34 -1.60 5.41 12.00
N LEU A 35 -0.48 5.52 12.73
CA LEU A 35 0.79 4.92 12.32
C LEU A 35 0.69 3.39 12.24
N LEU A 36 0.20 2.75 13.30
CA LEU A 36 0.06 1.28 13.34
C LEU A 36 -0.93 0.78 12.30
N GLY A 37 -2.10 1.42 12.19
CA GLY A 37 -3.12 1.10 11.21
C GLY A 37 -2.65 1.36 9.79
N GLY A 38 -1.98 2.48 9.53
CA GLY A 38 -1.46 2.86 8.22
C GLY A 38 -0.41 1.88 7.72
N MET A 39 0.61 1.58 8.53
CA MET A 39 1.60 0.55 8.18
C MET A 39 0.97 -0.84 8.06
N GLY A 40 0.00 -1.19 8.92
CA GLY A 40 -0.72 -2.45 8.85
C GLY A 40 -1.50 -2.60 7.54
N LEU A 41 -2.19 -1.55 7.11
CA LEU A 41 -2.88 -1.51 5.82
C LEU A 41 -1.88 -1.68 4.67
N ILE A 42 -0.79 -0.91 4.61
CA ILE A 42 0.21 -1.08 3.53
C ILE A 42 0.79 -2.51 3.53
N LEU A 43 1.07 -3.10 4.71
CA LEU A 43 1.55 -4.50 4.81
C LEU A 43 0.54 -5.48 4.21
N VAL A 44 -0.72 -5.39 4.63
CA VAL A 44 -1.80 -6.26 4.13
C VAL A 44 -1.99 -6.06 2.63
N GLY A 45 -1.94 -4.81 2.16
CA GLY A 45 -2.03 -4.46 0.75
C GLY A 45 -0.91 -5.08 -0.06
N MET A 46 0.35 -4.95 0.36
CA MET A 46 1.50 -5.56 -0.32
C MET A 46 1.42 -7.09 -0.34
N ILE A 47 1.11 -7.73 0.80
CA ILE A 47 0.95 -9.19 0.87
C ILE A 47 -0.17 -9.66 -0.07
N PHE A 48 -1.31 -8.97 -0.06
CA PHE A 48 -2.41 -9.27 -0.97
C PHE A 48 -2.00 -9.03 -2.43
N GLY A 49 -1.22 -7.99 -2.71
CA GLY A 49 -0.67 -7.66 -4.02
C GLY A 49 0.22 -8.76 -4.58
N ASP A 50 1.15 -9.29 -3.79
CA ASP A 50 2.03 -10.40 -4.19
C ASP A 50 1.23 -11.67 -4.51
N ILE A 51 0.28 -12.03 -3.63
CA ILE A 51 -0.62 -13.17 -3.87
C ILE A 51 -1.44 -12.95 -5.15
N PHE A 52 -1.99 -11.74 -5.32
CA PHE A 52 -2.76 -11.36 -6.50
C PHE A 52 -1.92 -11.43 -7.77
N ALA A 53 -0.69 -10.93 -7.76
CA ALA A 53 0.21 -10.92 -8.91
C ALA A 53 0.44 -12.35 -9.45
N VAL A 54 0.85 -13.26 -8.55
CA VAL A 54 1.18 -14.64 -8.89
C VAL A 54 -0.05 -15.44 -9.31
N PHE A 55 -1.14 -15.38 -8.53
CA PHE A 55 -2.26 -16.31 -8.69
C PHE A 55 -3.40 -15.78 -9.55
N VAL A 56 -3.50 -14.47 -9.76
CA VAL A 56 -4.63 -13.86 -10.47
C VAL A 56 -4.19 -12.99 -11.64
N LEU A 57 -3.25 -12.07 -11.45
CA LEU A 57 -2.86 -11.11 -12.48
C LEU A 57 -2.29 -11.82 -13.71
N HIS A 58 -1.25 -12.64 -13.52
CA HIS A 58 -0.61 -13.35 -14.63
C HIS A 58 -1.55 -14.38 -15.28
N GLN A 59 -2.35 -15.07 -14.46
CA GLN A 59 -3.33 -16.05 -14.94
C GLN A 59 -4.44 -15.40 -15.76
N ASN A 60 -5.02 -14.29 -15.28
CA ASN A 60 -6.05 -13.57 -16.01
C ASN A 60 -5.48 -12.89 -17.26
N ALA A 61 -4.25 -12.38 -17.24
CA ALA A 61 -3.61 -11.83 -18.43
C ALA A 61 -3.52 -12.88 -19.56
N ALA A 62 -3.05 -14.09 -19.23
CA ALA A 62 -3.02 -15.20 -20.19
C ALA A 62 -4.43 -15.59 -20.69
N ARG A 63 -5.42 -15.64 -19.79
CA ARG A 63 -6.81 -15.97 -20.16
C ARG A 63 -7.50 -14.88 -20.99
N VAL A 64 -7.21 -13.62 -20.74
CA VAL A 64 -7.67 -12.48 -21.55
C VAL A 64 -7.09 -12.60 -22.95
N GLY A 65 -5.78 -12.83 -23.08
CA GLY A 65 -5.12 -13.04 -24.37
C GLY A 65 -5.72 -14.22 -25.14
N ALA A 66 -5.90 -15.37 -24.48
CA ALA A 66 -6.52 -16.55 -25.09
C ALA A 66 -7.97 -16.31 -25.52
N SER A 67 -8.76 -15.60 -24.72
CA SER A 67 -10.16 -15.27 -25.05
C SER A 67 -10.24 -14.27 -26.20
N LEU A 68 -9.32 -13.30 -26.27
CA LEU A 68 -9.23 -12.36 -27.40
C LEU A 68 -8.82 -13.05 -28.69
N ALA A 69 -7.86 -13.98 -28.63
CA ALA A 69 -7.50 -14.82 -29.77
C ALA A 69 -8.68 -15.67 -30.24
N ALA A 70 -9.37 -16.34 -29.31
CA ALA A 70 -10.57 -17.13 -29.62
C ALA A 70 -11.70 -16.29 -30.23
N ALA A 71 -11.92 -15.05 -29.75
CA ALA A 71 -12.87 -14.11 -30.35
C ALA A 71 -12.47 -13.75 -31.78
N SER A 72 -11.18 -13.53 -32.03
CA SER A 72 -10.67 -13.19 -33.36
C SER A 72 -10.79 -14.35 -34.35
N HIS A 73 -10.56 -15.60 -33.90
CA HIS A 73 -10.79 -16.80 -34.70
C HIS A 73 -12.27 -17.07 -34.96
N ALA A 74 -13.14 -16.81 -33.97
CA ALA A 74 -14.58 -16.90 -34.18
C ALA A 74 -15.05 -15.88 -35.23
N ALA A 75 -14.48 -14.67 -35.22
CA ALA A 75 -14.76 -13.65 -36.23
C ALA A 75 -14.31 -14.10 -37.63
N LEU A 76 -13.12 -14.71 -37.76
CA LEU A 76 -12.64 -15.33 -39.01
C LEU A 76 -13.60 -16.40 -39.53
N GLY A 77 -14.19 -17.20 -38.64
CA GLY A 77 -15.16 -18.24 -38.98
C GLY A 77 -16.60 -17.75 -39.19
N GLY A 78 -16.85 -16.43 -39.09
CA GLY A 78 -18.21 -15.87 -39.17
C GLY A 78 -19.13 -16.24 -38.00
N ASP A 79 -18.60 -16.78 -36.90
CA ASP A 79 -19.37 -17.22 -35.74
C ASP A 79 -19.59 -16.07 -34.75
N SER A 80 -20.63 -15.28 -35.02
CA SER A 80 -21.02 -14.15 -34.15
C SER A 80 -21.34 -14.56 -32.70
N ALA A 81 -21.90 -15.76 -32.48
CA ALA A 81 -22.25 -16.23 -31.15
C ALA A 81 -20.98 -16.53 -30.33
N ALA A 82 -19.98 -17.17 -30.94
CA ALA A 82 -18.69 -17.41 -30.31
C ALA A 82 -17.90 -16.11 -30.08
N VAL A 83 -18.00 -15.12 -30.97
CA VAL A 83 -17.40 -13.78 -30.74
C VAL A 83 -17.96 -13.17 -29.45
N VAL A 84 -19.29 -13.09 -29.32
CA VAL A 84 -19.95 -12.52 -28.14
C VAL A 84 -19.54 -13.26 -26.87
N LYS A 85 -19.58 -14.60 -26.90
CA LYS A 85 -19.18 -15.43 -25.75
C LYS A 85 -17.74 -15.17 -25.30
N ASN A 86 -16.80 -15.09 -26.25
CA ASN A 86 -15.41 -14.86 -25.91
C ASN A 86 -15.15 -13.44 -25.39
N PHE A 87 -15.84 -12.42 -25.90
CA PHE A 87 -15.79 -11.07 -25.33
C PHE A 87 -16.40 -10.99 -23.93
N GLN A 88 -17.48 -11.73 -23.64
CA GLN A 88 -18.01 -11.85 -22.28
C GLN A 88 -16.99 -12.45 -21.32
N ASN A 89 -16.22 -13.47 -21.76
CA ASN A 89 -15.13 -14.04 -20.97
C ASN A 89 -14.02 -13.00 -20.70
N VAL A 90 -13.61 -12.23 -21.72
CA VAL A 90 -12.66 -11.10 -21.54
C VAL A 90 -13.18 -10.14 -20.48
N GLY A 91 -14.43 -9.71 -20.56
CA GLY A 91 -15.07 -8.82 -19.58
C GLY A 91 -15.03 -9.39 -18.16
N SER A 92 -15.38 -10.67 -17.99
CA SER A 92 -15.35 -11.34 -16.68
C SER A 92 -13.93 -11.42 -16.09
N PHE A 93 -12.91 -11.73 -16.90
CA PHE A 93 -11.52 -11.75 -16.44
C PHE A 93 -10.99 -10.36 -16.11
N LEU A 94 -11.40 -9.34 -16.86
CA LEU A 94 -11.07 -7.94 -16.57
C LEU A 94 -11.74 -7.44 -15.29
N GLU A 95 -12.99 -7.80 -15.03
CA GLU A 95 -13.69 -7.48 -13.78
C GLU A 95 -13.06 -8.19 -12.57
N ASN A 96 -12.74 -9.49 -12.73
CA ASN A 96 -12.03 -10.28 -11.73
C ASN A 96 -10.69 -9.62 -11.37
N ARG A 97 -9.90 -9.24 -12.38
CA ARG A 97 -8.63 -8.52 -12.21
C ARG A 97 -8.86 -7.15 -11.58
N GLY A 98 -9.81 -6.37 -12.10
CA GLY A 98 -10.09 -4.99 -11.71
C GLY A 98 -10.44 -4.86 -10.24
N THR A 99 -11.38 -5.67 -9.75
CA THR A 99 -11.78 -5.68 -8.33
C THR A 99 -10.61 -5.97 -7.38
N LYS A 100 -9.65 -6.83 -7.77
CA LYS A 100 -8.51 -7.17 -6.91
C LYS A 100 -7.42 -6.11 -6.95
N VAL A 101 -7.11 -5.57 -8.13
CA VAL A 101 -6.24 -4.39 -8.24
C VAL A 101 -6.82 -3.25 -7.40
N ASP A 102 -8.13 -3.02 -7.50
CA ASP A 102 -8.80 -1.94 -6.79
C ASP A 102 -8.75 -2.12 -5.26
N THR A 103 -9.02 -3.33 -4.77
CA THR A 103 -8.80 -3.70 -3.36
C THR A 103 -7.36 -3.44 -2.91
N HIS A 104 -6.38 -3.93 -3.67
CA HIS A 104 -4.96 -3.78 -3.36
C HIS A 104 -4.56 -2.30 -3.23
N VAL A 105 -4.88 -1.51 -4.26
CA VAL A 105 -4.52 -0.10 -4.34
C VAL A 105 -5.21 0.72 -3.25
N HIS A 106 -6.50 0.49 -2.99
CA HIS A 106 -7.22 1.22 -1.94
C HIS A 106 -6.68 0.92 -0.53
N ILE A 107 -6.36 -0.34 -0.22
CA ILE A 107 -5.74 -0.70 1.07
C ILE A 107 -4.43 0.09 1.26
N ILE A 108 -3.56 0.09 0.25
CA ILE A 108 -2.27 0.78 0.32
C ILE A 108 -2.46 2.30 0.40
N ALA A 109 -3.33 2.87 -0.44
CA ALA A 109 -3.60 4.30 -0.49
C ALA A 109 -4.15 4.82 0.85
N PHE A 110 -5.11 4.12 1.47
CA PHE A 110 -5.59 4.49 2.80
C PHE A 110 -4.52 4.32 3.88
N GLY A 111 -3.64 3.34 3.71
CA GLY A 111 -2.44 3.21 4.52
C GLY A 111 -1.56 4.47 4.47
N TYR A 112 -1.23 4.97 3.27
CA TYR A 112 -0.49 6.22 3.09
C TYR A 112 -1.23 7.43 3.68
N VAL A 113 -2.53 7.55 3.43
CA VAL A 113 -3.35 8.62 4.01
C VAL A 113 -3.29 8.60 5.54
N ALA A 114 -3.39 7.41 6.16
CA ALA A 114 -3.25 7.28 7.60
C ALA A 114 -1.86 7.72 8.11
N LEU A 115 -0.79 7.37 7.41
CA LEU A 115 0.57 7.82 7.75
C LEU A 115 0.74 9.33 7.60
N MET A 116 0.23 9.92 6.54
CA MET A 116 0.25 11.37 6.34
C MET A 116 -0.56 12.09 7.43
N LEU A 117 -1.75 11.59 7.78
CA LEU A 117 -2.55 12.13 8.87
C LEU A 117 -1.84 11.98 10.23
N ALA A 118 -1.15 10.86 10.47
CA ALA A 118 -0.38 10.67 11.69
C ALA A 118 0.69 11.77 11.84
N LEU A 119 1.33 12.20 10.75
CA LEU A 119 2.19 13.39 10.77
C LEU A 119 1.37 14.64 11.10
N LEU A 120 0.21 14.86 10.47
CA LEU A 120 -0.56 16.10 10.64
C LEU A 120 -1.29 16.28 12.00
N VAL A 121 -1.58 15.19 12.73
CA VAL A 121 -2.31 15.18 14.01
C VAL A 121 -1.92 16.27 15.05
N PRO A 122 -0.62 16.52 15.37
CA PRO A 122 -0.22 17.58 16.30
C PRO A 122 -0.64 18.98 15.86
N TRP A 123 -0.74 19.24 14.56
CA TRP A 123 -1.17 20.53 14.02
C TRP A 123 -2.69 20.74 14.03
N MET A 124 -3.48 19.75 14.48
CA MET A 124 -4.94 19.83 14.50
C MET A 124 -5.47 20.30 15.86
N THR A 125 -6.31 21.34 15.88
CA THR A 125 -6.96 21.86 17.11
C THR A 125 -8.24 21.11 17.45
N LEU A 126 -8.11 19.83 17.76
CA LEU A 126 -9.18 18.93 18.20
C LEU A 126 -8.79 18.28 19.53
N SER A 127 -9.78 17.88 20.33
CA SER A 127 -9.52 17.11 21.55
C SER A 127 -8.87 15.76 21.22
N ALA A 128 -8.07 15.22 22.14
CA ALA A 128 -7.44 13.91 21.97
C ALA A 128 -8.46 12.79 21.69
N THR A 129 -9.61 12.82 22.39
CA THR A 129 -10.72 11.88 22.18
C THR A 129 -11.31 11.99 20.79
N THR A 130 -11.55 13.20 20.28
CA THR A 130 -12.08 13.40 18.92
C THR A 130 -11.08 12.92 17.87
N LYS A 131 -9.79 13.27 18.00
CA LYS A 131 -8.74 12.78 17.09
C LYS A 131 -8.70 11.25 17.04
N LYS A 132 -8.81 10.59 18.20
CA LYS A 132 -8.80 9.13 18.30
C LYS A 132 -10.05 8.49 17.67
N ARG A 133 -11.23 9.09 17.85
CA ARG A 133 -12.48 8.64 17.21
C ARG A 133 -12.40 8.77 15.69
N LEU A 134 -11.90 9.91 15.17
CA LEU A 134 -11.70 10.11 13.74
C LEU A 134 -10.68 9.12 13.16
N ALA A 135 -9.60 8.83 13.89
CA ALA A 135 -8.64 7.82 13.48
C ALA A 135 -9.27 6.42 13.37
N TRP A 136 -10.10 6.00 14.34
CA TRP A 136 -10.85 4.75 14.23
C TRP A 136 -11.84 4.75 13.08
N LEU A 137 -12.58 5.84 12.89
CA LEU A 137 -13.52 5.99 11.78
C LEU A 137 -12.82 5.81 10.43
N LEU A 138 -11.66 6.45 10.26
CA LEU A 138 -10.81 6.31 9.08
C LEU A 138 -10.39 4.85 8.88
N LEU A 139 -9.83 4.20 9.90
CA LEU A 139 -9.31 2.83 9.79
C LEU A 139 -10.42 1.80 9.53
N CYS A 140 -11.60 1.98 10.13
CA CYS A 140 -12.76 1.12 9.84
C CYS A 140 -13.24 1.29 8.40
N GLY A 141 -13.36 2.53 7.91
CA GLY A 141 -13.70 2.79 6.50
C GLY A 141 -12.66 2.25 5.53
N ALA A 142 -11.38 2.45 5.85
CA ALA A 142 -10.24 1.99 5.08
C ALA A 142 -10.11 0.46 5.00
N GLY A 143 -10.62 -0.27 6.00
CA GLY A 143 -10.74 -1.72 5.95
C GLY A 143 -12.00 -2.19 5.22
N LEU A 144 -13.14 -1.54 5.49
CA LEU A 144 -14.44 -1.93 4.96
C LEU A 144 -14.50 -1.79 3.43
N LEU A 145 -14.10 -0.62 2.89
CA LEU A 145 -14.18 -0.36 1.45
C LEU A 145 -13.47 -1.43 0.61
N PRO A 146 -12.15 -1.66 0.78
CA PRO A 146 -11.44 -2.59 -0.10
C PRO A 146 -11.87 -4.05 0.10
N LEU A 147 -12.25 -4.44 1.32
CA LEU A 147 -12.83 -5.76 1.59
C LEU A 147 -14.11 -5.95 0.78
N CYS A 148 -14.97 -4.95 0.78
CA CYS A 148 -16.23 -5.00 0.05
C CYS A 148 -16.03 -4.93 -1.47
N VAL A 149 -15.08 -4.13 -1.97
CA VAL A 149 -14.67 -4.12 -3.39
C VAL A 149 -14.21 -5.51 -3.84
N PHE A 150 -13.41 -6.21 -3.02
CA PHE A 150 -12.96 -7.57 -3.32
C PHE A 150 -14.14 -8.53 -3.51
N LEU A 151 -15.16 -8.39 -2.64
CA LEU A 151 -16.35 -9.23 -2.65
C LEU A 151 -17.26 -8.97 -3.85
N ILE A 152 -17.21 -7.80 -4.50
CA ILE A 152 -18.07 -7.47 -5.67
C ILE A 152 -17.99 -8.59 -6.72
N HIS A 153 -16.80 -9.08 -7.04
CA HIS A 153 -16.65 -10.16 -8.04
C HIS A 153 -17.30 -11.49 -7.62
N TYR A 154 -17.35 -11.79 -6.32
CA TYR A 154 -17.81 -13.08 -5.82
C TYR A 154 -19.30 -13.11 -5.53
N VAL A 155 -19.84 -12.04 -4.95
CA VAL A 155 -21.26 -11.97 -4.60
C VAL A 155 -22.09 -11.21 -5.63
N GLY A 156 -21.48 -10.34 -6.45
CA GLY A 156 -22.17 -9.58 -7.49
C GLY A 156 -23.48 -8.97 -6.98
N LEU A 157 -24.58 -9.31 -7.67
CA LEU A 157 -25.95 -8.91 -7.31
C LEU A 157 -26.68 -9.94 -6.42
N ALA A 158 -26.02 -11.01 -5.99
CA ALA A 158 -26.65 -12.08 -5.21
C ALA A 158 -27.32 -11.50 -3.96
N TYR A 159 -28.63 -11.78 -3.85
CA TYR A 159 -29.49 -11.33 -2.75
C TYR A 159 -29.59 -9.81 -2.59
N SER A 160 -29.17 -9.02 -3.59
CA SER A 160 -29.24 -7.56 -3.53
C SER A 160 -30.69 -7.04 -3.58
N PRO A 161 -31.05 -6.02 -2.79
CA PRO A 161 -32.33 -5.33 -2.88
C PRO A 161 -32.40 -4.42 -4.12
N LEU A 162 -31.28 -4.17 -4.79
CA LEU A 162 -31.19 -3.32 -5.98
C LEU A 162 -30.86 -4.19 -7.21
N GLN A 163 -31.48 -3.87 -8.34
CA GLN A 163 -31.32 -4.62 -9.59
C GLN A 163 -29.94 -4.43 -10.25
N ALA A 164 -29.22 -3.35 -9.91
CA ALA A 164 -27.99 -2.95 -10.58
C ALA A 164 -26.77 -2.86 -9.64
N ILE A 165 -26.97 -2.89 -8.33
CA ILE A 165 -25.92 -2.66 -7.34
C ILE A 165 -25.96 -3.78 -6.32
N GLY A 166 -24.85 -4.46 -6.09
CA GLY A 166 -24.72 -5.52 -5.10
C GLY A 166 -24.57 -4.99 -3.67
N TRP A 167 -24.91 -5.79 -2.65
CA TRP A 167 -24.65 -5.44 -1.25
C TRP A 167 -23.18 -5.06 -1.00
N ALA A 168 -22.25 -5.80 -1.60
CA ALA A 168 -20.83 -5.51 -1.52
C ALA A 168 -20.50 -4.08 -1.98
N SER A 169 -21.11 -3.60 -3.08
CA SER A 169 -20.92 -2.22 -3.54
C SER A 169 -21.46 -1.20 -2.54
N ILE A 170 -22.65 -1.43 -1.97
CA ILE A 170 -23.26 -0.53 -0.99
C ILE A 170 -22.36 -0.38 0.26
N PHE A 171 -21.80 -1.49 0.75
CA PHE A 171 -20.88 -1.45 1.88
C PHE A 171 -19.52 -0.86 1.52
N ALA A 172 -19.05 -1.02 0.28
CA ALA A 172 -17.86 -0.34 -0.20
C ALA A 172 -18.04 1.19 -0.16
N ASP A 173 -19.18 1.68 -0.67
CA ASP A 173 -19.55 3.10 -0.64
C ASP A 173 -19.68 3.63 0.78
N LEU A 174 -20.28 2.84 1.69
CA LEU A 174 -20.32 3.18 3.11
C LEU A 174 -18.90 3.31 3.69
N GLY A 175 -18.00 2.37 3.40
CA GLY A 175 -16.60 2.45 3.81
C GLY A 175 -15.92 3.74 3.31
N GLY A 176 -16.18 4.11 2.05
CA GLY A 176 -15.72 5.37 1.45
C GLY A 176 -16.28 6.60 2.18
N LEU A 177 -17.58 6.59 2.51
CA LEU A 177 -18.21 7.66 3.28
C LEU A 177 -17.57 7.83 4.67
N LEU A 178 -17.26 6.73 5.38
CA LEU A 178 -16.59 6.80 6.68
C LEU A 178 -15.20 7.47 6.56
N VAL A 179 -14.44 7.12 5.51
CA VAL A 179 -13.15 7.77 5.21
C VAL A 179 -13.34 9.26 4.94
N ILE A 180 -14.29 9.64 4.09
CA ILE A 180 -14.58 11.05 3.76
C ILE A 180 -14.93 11.85 5.00
N VAL A 181 -15.82 11.32 5.86
CA VAL A 181 -16.21 11.99 7.11
C VAL A 181 -15.01 12.14 8.04
N ALA A 182 -14.16 11.12 8.16
CA ALA A 182 -12.95 11.20 8.98
C ALA A 182 -11.98 12.28 8.46
N LEU A 183 -11.76 12.32 7.15
CA LEU A 183 -10.91 13.33 6.50
C LEU A 183 -11.46 14.75 6.66
N ALA A 184 -12.76 14.94 6.49
CA ALA A 184 -13.41 16.22 6.72
C ALA A 184 -13.23 16.69 8.17
N GLY A 185 -13.35 15.78 9.13
CA GLY A 185 -13.08 16.07 10.55
C GLY A 185 -11.64 16.51 10.81
N PHE A 186 -10.66 15.81 10.23
CA PHE A 186 -9.25 16.17 10.34
C PHE A 186 -8.92 17.51 9.65
N LEU A 187 -9.47 17.75 8.46
CA LEU A 187 -9.34 19.00 7.73
C LEU A 187 -9.94 20.17 8.52
N TYR A 188 -11.13 20.00 9.10
CA TYR A 188 -11.73 21.01 9.99
C TYR A 188 -10.80 21.33 11.17
N GLY A 189 -10.22 20.31 11.81
CA GLY A 189 -9.24 20.48 12.88
C GLY A 189 -8.00 21.27 12.48
N LEU A 190 -7.53 21.10 11.24
CA LEU A 190 -6.40 21.82 10.67
C LEU A 190 -6.78 23.27 10.28
N VAL A 191 -7.92 23.48 9.63
CA VAL A 191 -8.43 24.82 9.29
C VAL A 191 -8.65 25.65 10.55
N LYS A 192 -9.26 25.08 11.58
CA LYS A 192 -9.46 25.75 12.87
C LYS A 192 -8.13 26.21 13.48
N ARG A 193 -7.05 25.43 13.31
CA ARG A 193 -5.70 25.84 13.74
C ARG A 193 -5.21 27.06 12.98
N PHE A 194 -5.34 27.07 11.66
CA PHE A 194 -4.88 28.20 10.83
C PHE A 194 -5.63 29.50 11.11
N LEU A 195 -6.92 29.39 11.47
CA LEU A 195 -7.79 30.51 11.80
C LEU A 195 -7.63 31.02 13.25
N SER A 196 -7.01 30.23 14.13
CA SER A 196 -6.81 30.64 15.53
C SER A 196 -5.68 31.69 15.63
N ALA A 197 -5.97 32.82 16.28
CA ALA A 197 -5.04 33.94 16.46
C ALA A 197 -3.90 33.60 17.44
N GLU A 198 -4.14 32.72 18.41
CA GLU A 198 -3.14 32.23 19.35
C GLU A 198 -2.43 30.99 18.78
N ARG A 199 -1.26 31.19 18.17
CA ARG A 199 -0.39 30.11 17.68
C ARG A 199 0.68 29.80 18.72
N ALA A 200 0.33 29.03 19.74
CA ALA A 200 1.36 28.39 20.56
C ALA A 200 2.25 27.51 19.64
N PRO A 201 3.59 27.57 19.72
CA PRO A 201 4.45 26.74 18.88
C PRO A 201 4.11 25.26 19.03
N VAL A 202 4.06 24.51 17.92
CA VAL A 202 3.91 23.05 17.96
C VAL A 202 5.31 22.47 18.10
N GLU A 203 5.65 22.01 19.30
CA GLU A 203 6.85 21.20 19.50
C GLU A 203 6.52 19.76 19.09
N ASP A 204 7.16 19.28 18.02
CA ASP A 204 7.04 17.88 17.59
C ASP A 204 8.42 17.22 17.57
N GLU A 205 8.66 16.36 18.57
CA GLU A 205 9.91 15.61 18.71
C GLU A 205 10.21 14.73 17.48
N LEU A 206 9.20 14.38 16.65
CA LEU A 206 9.44 13.67 15.39
C LEU A 206 10.22 14.50 14.37
N LEU A 207 10.07 15.83 14.40
CA LEU A 207 10.77 16.75 13.50
C LEU A 207 12.07 17.27 14.11
N ALA A 208 12.24 17.16 15.43
CA ALA A 208 13.34 17.76 16.17
C ALA A 208 14.70 17.04 16.02
N GLY A 209 14.73 15.79 15.53
CA GLY A 209 15.99 15.04 15.40
C GLY A 209 15.98 13.99 14.30
N SER A 210 16.84 14.17 13.29
CA SER A 210 17.05 13.12 12.28
C SER A 210 18.04 12.08 12.81
N SER A 211 17.59 10.84 12.99
CA SER A 211 18.50 9.71 13.18
C SER A 211 19.25 9.40 11.87
N ALA A 212 20.41 8.74 11.94
CA ALA A 212 21.13 8.30 10.73
C ALA A 212 20.25 7.43 9.81
N THR A 213 19.44 6.56 10.41
CA THR A 213 18.44 5.75 9.69
C THR A 213 17.36 6.60 9.05
N GLY A 214 16.81 7.58 9.78
CA GLY A 214 15.84 8.53 9.23
C GLY A 214 16.40 9.29 8.03
N ARG A 215 17.64 9.79 8.12
CA ARG A 215 18.32 10.44 6.98
C ARG A 215 18.49 9.52 5.78
N SER A 216 18.89 8.27 6.02
CA SER A 216 19.08 7.28 4.94
C SER A 216 17.75 7.00 4.21
N LEU A 217 16.68 6.79 4.96
CA LEU A 217 15.34 6.56 4.43
C LEU A 217 14.79 7.78 3.68
N LEU A 218 14.98 8.98 4.22
CA LEU A 218 14.53 10.21 3.59
C LEU A 218 15.28 10.47 2.28
N ALA A 219 16.60 10.37 2.29
CA ALA A 219 17.43 10.57 1.10
C ALA A 219 17.15 9.50 0.03
N GLY A 220 17.12 8.22 0.42
CA GLY A 220 16.79 7.12 -0.47
C GLY A 220 15.38 7.24 -1.04
N GLY A 221 14.40 7.57 -0.20
CA GLY A 221 13.02 7.77 -0.62
C GLY A 221 12.83 8.94 -1.57
N SER A 222 13.47 10.09 -1.30
CA SER A 222 13.46 11.24 -2.21
C SER A 222 14.12 10.93 -3.56
N PHE A 223 15.24 10.19 -3.54
CA PHE A 223 15.90 9.74 -4.76
C PHE A 223 14.99 8.82 -5.58
N LEU A 224 14.34 7.84 -4.94
CA LEU A 224 13.37 6.96 -5.58
C LEU A 224 12.21 7.74 -6.20
N VAL A 225 11.57 8.63 -5.45
CA VAL A 225 10.47 9.46 -5.98
C VAL A 225 10.92 10.26 -7.20
N LEU A 226 12.09 10.89 -7.15
CA LEU A 226 12.65 11.62 -8.30
C LEU A 226 12.88 10.69 -9.50
N LEU A 227 13.50 9.53 -9.30
CA LEU A 227 13.73 8.54 -10.35
C LEU A 227 12.41 8.07 -10.99
N GLY A 228 11.41 7.80 -10.16
CA GLY A 228 10.07 7.41 -10.60
C GLY A 228 9.41 8.49 -11.45
N PHE A 229 9.47 9.76 -11.01
CA PHE A 229 8.97 10.89 -11.81
C PHE A 229 9.72 11.05 -13.13
N LEU A 230 11.05 10.93 -13.14
CA LEU A 230 11.85 11.00 -14.37
C LEU A 230 11.46 9.90 -15.35
N HIS A 231 11.35 8.66 -14.88
CA HIS A 231 10.93 7.52 -15.70
C HIS A 231 9.50 7.70 -16.24
N GLY A 232 8.55 8.08 -15.38
CA GLY A 232 7.17 8.30 -15.78
C GLY A 232 7.00 9.44 -16.77
N THR A 233 7.75 10.53 -16.58
CA THR A 233 7.76 11.68 -17.50
C THR A 233 8.33 11.27 -18.86
N TYR A 234 9.43 10.51 -18.87
CA TYR A 234 9.99 9.96 -20.11
C TYR A 234 8.97 9.07 -20.84
N TYR A 235 8.38 8.11 -20.13
CA TYR A 235 7.38 7.20 -20.71
C TYR A 235 6.16 7.96 -21.26
N ALA A 236 5.64 8.93 -20.50
CA ALA A 236 4.53 9.76 -20.94
C ALA A 236 4.85 10.61 -22.18
N ALA A 237 6.06 11.18 -22.24
CA ALA A 237 6.47 12.06 -23.32
C ALA A 237 6.83 11.31 -24.62
N VAL A 238 7.44 10.12 -24.51
CA VAL A 238 8.03 9.41 -25.65
C VAL A 238 7.19 8.22 -26.09
N ASP A 239 6.74 7.41 -25.13
CA ASP A 239 6.20 6.08 -25.44
C ASP A 239 4.68 6.03 -25.38
N LEU A 240 4.04 6.78 -24.48
CA LEU A 240 2.60 6.67 -24.25
C LEU A 240 1.78 6.94 -25.52
N TYR A 241 1.99 8.06 -26.19
CA TYR A 241 1.27 8.39 -27.43
C TYR A 241 1.54 7.39 -28.56
N ARG A 242 2.79 6.91 -28.66
CA ARG A 242 3.16 5.87 -29.61
C ARG A 242 2.42 4.57 -29.30
N HIS A 243 2.35 4.18 -28.02
CA HIS A 243 1.65 2.99 -27.57
C HIS A 243 0.15 3.08 -27.81
N GLU A 244 -0.48 4.22 -27.56
CA GLU A 244 -1.91 4.44 -27.85
C GLU A 244 -2.21 4.34 -29.35
N ALA A 245 -1.38 4.95 -30.19
CA ALA A 245 -1.53 4.86 -31.64
C ALA A 245 -1.36 3.41 -32.16
N LEU A 246 -0.38 2.68 -31.62
CA LEU A 246 -0.17 1.28 -31.95
C LEU A 246 -1.32 0.39 -31.48
N ASP A 247 -1.90 0.67 -30.31
CA ASP A 247 -3.03 -0.09 -29.76
C ASP A 247 -4.21 -0.08 -30.74
N TYR A 248 -4.59 1.11 -31.20
CA TYR A 248 -5.65 1.30 -32.18
C TYR A 248 -5.31 0.62 -33.51
N ALA A 249 -4.11 0.85 -34.03
CA ALA A 249 -3.67 0.30 -35.32
C ALA A 249 -3.70 -1.23 -35.32
N ILE A 250 -3.23 -1.88 -34.24
CA ILE A 250 -3.19 -3.33 -34.13
C ILE A 250 -4.60 -3.92 -33.98
N LEU A 251 -5.45 -3.33 -33.14
CA LEU A 251 -6.85 -3.77 -33.00
C LEU A 251 -7.64 -3.63 -34.31
N SER A 252 -7.37 -2.57 -35.07
CA SER A 252 -7.93 -2.38 -36.41
C SER A 252 -7.44 -3.47 -37.37
N GLN A 253 -6.16 -3.82 -37.35
CA GLN A 253 -5.60 -4.91 -38.17
C GLN A 253 -6.21 -6.27 -37.82
N ILE A 254 -6.46 -6.56 -36.55
CA ILE A 254 -7.17 -7.79 -36.14
C ILE A 254 -8.57 -7.82 -36.77
N SER A 255 -9.29 -6.71 -36.68
CA SER A 255 -10.67 -6.61 -37.19
C SER A 255 -10.75 -6.69 -38.72
N VAL A 256 -9.89 -5.95 -39.43
CA VAL A 256 -9.80 -5.98 -40.91
C VAL A 256 -9.30 -7.33 -41.40
N GLY A 257 -8.31 -7.92 -40.72
CA GLY A 257 -7.81 -9.26 -41.01
C GLY A 257 -8.88 -10.32 -40.85
N ALA A 258 -9.70 -10.23 -39.78
CA ALA A 258 -10.83 -11.13 -39.57
C ALA A 258 -11.89 -10.98 -40.67
N ALA A 259 -12.26 -9.75 -41.03
CA ALA A 259 -13.23 -9.48 -42.08
C ALA A 259 -12.77 -9.93 -43.48
N GLY A 260 -11.45 -9.91 -43.72
CA GLY A 260 -10.83 -10.40 -44.96
C GLY A 260 -10.41 -11.87 -44.93
N GLU A 261 -10.84 -12.64 -43.92
CA GLU A 261 -10.49 -14.06 -43.73
C GLU A 261 -8.97 -14.34 -43.75
N ASN A 262 -8.16 -13.36 -43.34
CA ASN A 262 -6.71 -13.43 -43.37
C ASN A 262 -6.15 -13.86 -42.00
N THR A 263 -6.10 -15.18 -41.78
CA THR A 263 -5.60 -15.78 -40.53
C THR A 263 -4.19 -15.32 -40.17
N THR A 264 -3.28 -15.21 -41.13
CA THR A 264 -1.90 -14.79 -40.87
C THR A 264 -1.82 -13.35 -40.36
N ALA A 265 -2.64 -12.45 -40.92
CA ALA A 265 -2.72 -11.07 -40.44
C ALA A 265 -3.26 -10.99 -39.00
N VAL A 266 -4.31 -11.77 -38.70
CA VAL A 266 -4.90 -11.84 -37.35
C VAL A 266 -3.88 -12.34 -36.32
N GLU A 267 -3.20 -13.45 -36.61
CA GLU A 267 -2.20 -14.04 -35.69
C GLU A 267 -1.02 -13.10 -35.43
N SER A 268 -0.49 -12.49 -36.50
CA SER A 268 0.59 -11.51 -36.37
C SER A 268 0.17 -10.29 -35.54
N ALA A 269 -1.05 -9.80 -35.73
CA ALA A 269 -1.57 -8.65 -35.00
C ALA A 269 -1.87 -9.00 -33.52
N LEU A 270 -2.40 -10.19 -33.22
CA LEU A 270 -2.59 -10.68 -31.84
C LEU A 270 -1.26 -10.78 -31.08
N ALA A 271 -0.23 -11.34 -31.71
CA ALA A 271 1.11 -11.43 -31.11
C ALA A 271 1.74 -10.03 -30.89
N ALA A 272 1.51 -9.09 -31.81
CA ALA A 272 1.94 -7.71 -31.65
C ALA A 272 1.21 -7.02 -30.49
N TYR A 273 -0.11 -7.23 -30.38
CA TYR A 273 -0.94 -6.69 -29.31
C TYR A 273 -0.47 -7.18 -27.93
N GLY A 274 -0.24 -8.48 -27.79
CA GLY A 274 0.25 -9.07 -26.53
C GLY A 274 1.57 -8.45 -26.06
N ARG A 275 2.52 -8.24 -26.98
CA ARG A 275 3.79 -7.57 -26.68
C ARG A 275 3.61 -6.12 -26.28
N LEU A 276 2.76 -5.37 -26.99
CA LEU A 276 2.46 -3.97 -26.67
C LEU A 276 1.84 -3.82 -25.28
N GLN A 277 0.88 -4.67 -24.93
CA GLN A 277 0.25 -4.64 -23.61
C GLN A 277 1.23 -5.00 -22.49
N GLY A 278 2.12 -5.96 -22.73
CA GLY A 278 3.24 -6.27 -21.83
C GLY A 278 4.15 -5.06 -21.61
N ASP A 279 4.58 -4.40 -22.68
CA ASP A 279 5.48 -3.23 -22.61
C ASP A 279 4.84 -2.06 -21.85
N LYS A 280 3.57 -1.77 -22.11
CA LYS A 280 2.79 -0.79 -21.33
C LYS A 280 2.76 -1.17 -19.84
N ALA A 281 2.48 -2.43 -19.53
CA ALA A 281 2.30 -2.89 -18.16
C ALA A 281 3.59 -2.77 -17.33
N VAL A 282 4.74 -3.21 -17.85
CA VAL A 282 6.01 -3.16 -17.11
C VAL A 282 6.45 -1.72 -16.85
N ASN A 283 6.28 -0.81 -17.81
CA ASN A 283 6.63 0.60 -17.65
C ASN A 283 5.77 1.30 -16.59
N ILE A 284 4.45 1.05 -16.62
CA ILE A 284 3.51 1.61 -15.64
C ILE A 284 3.81 1.05 -14.24
N ALA A 285 3.99 -0.26 -14.12
CA ALA A 285 4.27 -0.93 -12.85
C ALA A 285 5.59 -0.44 -12.23
N ALA A 286 6.66 -0.37 -13.01
CA ALA A 286 7.95 0.12 -12.53
C ALA A 286 7.87 1.58 -12.05
N HIS A 287 7.23 2.45 -12.83
CA HIS A 287 6.99 3.84 -12.43
C HIS A 287 6.23 3.96 -11.10
N ALA A 288 5.09 3.25 -10.99
CA ALA A 288 4.24 3.31 -9.81
C ALA A 288 4.98 2.82 -8.57
N HIS A 289 5.61 1.64 -8.63
CA HIS A 289 6.28 1.06 -7.47
C HIS A 289 7.52 1.84 -7.01
N ILE A 290 8.30 2.43 -7.93
CA ILE A 290 9.41 3.31 -7.54
C ILE A 290 8.89 4.48 -6.69
N ILE A 291 7.81 5.14 -7.12
CA ILE A 291 7.24 6.27 -6.39
C ILE A 291 6.66 5.83 -5.06
N GLU A 292 5.85 4.77 -5.05
CA GLU A 292 5.20 4.26 -3.84
C GLU A 292 6.24 3.90 -2.78
N PHE A 293 7.25 3.10 -3.14
CA PHE A 293 8.29 2.73 -2.19
C PHE A 293 9.14 3.92 -1.74
N GLY A 294 9.36 4.89 -2.64
CA GLY A 294 10.02 6.14 -2.28
C GLY A 294 9.22 6.93 -1.23
N LEU A 295 7.92 7.09 -1.43
CA LEU A 295 7.01 7.73 -0.47
C LEU A 295 6.97 6.98 0.86
N LEU A 296 6.91 5.65 0.83
CA LEU A 296 6.97 4.82 2.04
C LEU A 296 8.27 5.07 2.81
N ALA A 297 9.42 5.04 2.15
CA ALA A 297 10.70 5.30 2.78
C ALA A 297 10.74 6.71 3.40
N MET A 298 10.26 7.74 2.69
CA MET A 298 10.18 9.10 3.22
C MET A 298 9.28 9.19 4.46
N LEU A 299 8.10 8.57 4.45
CA LEU A 299 7.20 8.57 5.61
C LEU A 299 7.81 7.83 6.80
N LEU A 300 8.40 6.65 6.56
CA LEU A 300 9.06 5.86 7.61
C LEU A 300 10.28 6.57 8.21
N ALA A 301 10.91 7.49 7.48
CA ALA A 301 12.01 8.30 8.01
C ALA A 301 11.58 9.11 9.25
N TYR A 302 10.40 9.71 9.20
CA TYR A 302 9.85 10.51 10.30
C TYR A 302 9.40 9.66 11.49
N PHE A 303 8.95 8.43 11.24
CA PHE A 303 8.45 7.54 12.30
C PHE A 303 9.53 6.67 12.96
N GLN A 304 10.81 6.83 12.59
CA GLN A 304 11.92 6.11 13.24
C GLN A 304 11.96 6.23 14.78
N PRO A 305 11.57 7.36 15.41
CA PRO A 305 11.48 7.45 16.88
C PRO A 305 10.49 6.45 17.51
N TYR A 306 9.43 6.05 16.79
CA TYR A 306 8.46 5.05 17.27
C TYR A 306 8.95 3.61 17.13
N VAL A 307 9.91 3.34 16.25
CA VAL A 307 10.41 1.97 16.03
C VAL A 307 11.26 1.57 17.24
N ASN A 308 10.76 0.72 18.13
CA ASN A 308 11.52 0.25 19.29
C ASN A 308 12.44 -0.93 18.93
N LEU A 309 13.49 -0.66 18.15
CA LEU A 309 14.55 -1.60 17.79
C LEU A 309 15.92 -1.01 18.10
N ARG A 310 16.94 -1.86 18.27
CA ARG A 310 18.33 -1.39 18.39
C ARG A 310 18.74 -0.63 17.11
N ALA A 311 19.57 0.40 17.24
CA ALA A 311 19.98 1.25 16.11
C ALA A 311 20.55 0.45 14.91
N ALA A 312 21.38 -0.56 15.17
CA ALA A 312 21.91 -1.44 14.13
C ALA A 312 20.81 -2.18 13.36
N TRP A 313 19.75 -2.62 14.04
CA TRP A 313 18.62 -3.30 13.39
C TRP A 313 17.75 -2.32 12.59
N LYS A 314 17.51 -1.11 13.10
CA LYS A 314 16.82 -0.06 12.32
C LYS A 314 17.54 0.21 11.01
N GLN A 315 18.87 0.37 11.06
CA GLN A 315 19.67 0.63 9.88
C GLN A 315 19.64 -0.53 8.89
N ARG A 316 19.77 -1.77 9.37
CA ARG A 316 19.69 -2.97 8.50
C ARG A 316 18.35 -3.04 7.78
N TRP A 317 17.24 -2.87 8.51
CA TRP A 317 15.91 -2.92 7.89
C TRP A 317 15.66 -1.76 6.92
N ALA A 318 16.19 -0.56 7.19
CA ALA A 318 16.14 0.53 6.23
C ALA A 318 16.92 0.20 4.94
N VAL A 319 18.10 -0.41 5.03
CA VAL A 319 18.87 -0.83 3.86
C VAL A 319 18.14 -1.93 3.09
N VAL A 320 17.58 -2.92 3.77
CA VAL A 320 16.79 -4.01 3.14
C VAL A 320 15.57 -3.42 2.41
N LEU A 321 14.86 -2.49 3.04
CA LEU A 321 13.74 -1.80 2.41
C LEU A 321 14.19 -1.09 1.13
N LEU A 322 15.20 -0.21 1.20
CA LEU A 322 15.67 0.56 0.05
C LEU A 322 16.21 -0.33 -1.08
N LEU A 323 16.89 -1.43 -0.74
CA LEU A 323 17.37 -2.40 -1.72
C LEU A 323 16.20 -3.05 -2.46
N GLY A 324 15.19 -3.54 -1.73
CA GLY A 324 13.99 -4.10 -2.32
C GLY A 324 13.23 -3.08 -3.18
N SER A 325 13.15 -1.83 -2.72
CA SER A 325 12.49 -0.73 -3.43
C SER A 325 13.12 -0.37 -4.77
N VAL A 326 14.42 -0.58 -4.93
CA VAL A 326 15.12 -0.39 -6.22
C VAL A 326 15.06 -1.66 -7.06
N LEU A 327 15.28 -2.82 -6.45
CA LEU A 327 15.43 -4.08 -7.17
C LEU A 327 14.12 -4.51 -7.84
N LEU A 328 12.98 -4.37 -7.16
CA LEU A 328 11.69 -4.79 -7.72
C LEU A 328 11.37 -4.07 -9.04
N PRO A 329 11.35 -2.73 -9.11
CA PRO A 329 11.00 -2.04 -10.35
C PRO A 329 11.98 -2.29 -11.50
N VAL A 330 13.27 -2.43 -11.18
CA VAL A 330 14.29 -2.78 -12.19
C VAL A 330 14.02 -4.17 -12.75
N CYS A 331 13.75 -5.16 -11.89
CA CYS A 331 13.43 -6.52 -12.32
C CYS A 331 12.12 -6.58 -13.12
N VAL A 332 11.10 -5.79 -12.77
CA VAL A 332 9.86 -5.68 -13.55
C VAL A 332 10.13 -5.17 -14.98
N LEU A 333 10.95 -4.13 -15.16
CA LEU A 333 11.33 -3.65 -16.50
C LEU A 333 12.07 -4.72 -17.33
N LEU A 334 12.79 -5.61 -16.66
CA LEU A 334 13.55 -6.68 -17.30
C LEU A 334 12.70 -7.93 -17.61
N GLU A 335 11.45 -7.99 -17.13
CA GLU A 335 10.58 -9.16 -17.25
C GLU A 335 10.33 -9.57 -18.71
N LEU A 336 10.11 -8.61 -19.61
CA LEU A 336 9.87 -8.93 -21.03
C LEU A 336 11.10 -9.50 -21.74
N ASN A 337 12.30 -9.20 -21.25
CA ASN A 337 13.57 -9.63 -21.86
C ASN A 337 14.08 -10.96 -21.27
N TYR A 338 13.87 -11.17 -19.97
CA TYR A 338 14.44 -12.31 -19.22
C TYR A 338 13.38 -13.25 -18.64
N GLY A 339 12.09 -12.97 -18.89
CA GLY A 339 10.96 -13.80 -18.50
C GLY A 339 10.91 -14.09 -17.00
N LEU A 340 10.66 -15.36 -16.66
CA LEU A 340 10.45 -15.84 -15.29
C LEU A 340 11.61 -15.54 -14.34
N VAL A 341 12.84 -15.41 -14.83
CA VAL A 341 13.99 -15.10 -13.96
C VAL A 341 13.88 -13.69 -13.41
N ALA A 342 13.59 -12.71 -14.28
CA ALA A 342 13.38 -11.33 -13.87
C ALA A 342 12.12 -11.18 -13.02
N GLY A 343 11.01 -11.85 -13.38
CA GLY A 343 9.79 -11.89 -12.57
C GLY A 343 10.02 -12.45 -11.17
N GLY A 344 10.69 -13.60 -11.04
CA GLY A 344 10.98 -14.20 -9.73
C GLY A 344 11.92 -13.36 -8.86
N LEU A 345 12.87 -12.62 -9.48
CA LEU A 345 13.69 -11.65 -8.74
C LEU A 345 12.90 -10.44 -8.28
N ALA A 346 11.91 -9.98 -9.06
CA ALA A 346 10.99 -8.92 -8.66
C ALA A 346 10.17 -9.33 -7.43
N ASP A 347 9.65 -10.57 -7.40
CA ASP A 347 8.90 -11.11 -6.25
C ASP A 347 9.76 -11.18 -4.99
N ILE A 348 11.01 -11.65 -5.10
CA ILE A 348 11.96 -11.68 -3.98
C ILE A 348 12.23 -10.25 -3.47
N ALA A 349 12.40 -9.30 -4.38
CA ALA A 349 12.62 -7.90 -4.02
C ALA A 349 11.40 -7.29 -3.30
N GLY A 350 10.18 -7.62 -3.72
CA GLY A 350 8.93 -7.25 -3.02
C GLY A 350 8.89 -7.80 -1.61
N LEU A 351 9.25 -9.08 -1.44
CA LEU A 351 9.33 -9.73 -0.13
C LEU A 351 10.33 -9.01 0.81
N LEU A 352 11.47 -8.51 0.29
CA LEU A 352 12.41 -7.73 1.10
C LEU A 352 11.75 -6.48 1.69
N VAL A 353 10.95 -5.76 0.89
CA VAL A 353 10.20 -4.58 1.35
C VAL A 353 9.20 -4.98 2.44
N ILE A 354 8.42 -6.04 2.20
CA ILE A 354 7.42 -6.55 3.17
C ILE A 354 8.09 -6.91 4.50
N VAL A 355 9.15 -7.71 4.48
CA VAL A 355 9.82 -8.17 5.70
C VAL A 355 10.46 -7.01 6.45
N ALA A 356 11.09 -6.07 5.75
CA ALA A 356 11.65 -4.87 6.38
C ALA A 356 10.56 -4.01 7.04
N MET A 357 9.44 -3.82 6.36
CA MET A 357 8.32 -3.06 6.91
C MET A 357 7.67 -3.77 8.10
N LEU A 358 7.51 -5.09 8.04
CA LEU A 358 6.99 -5.91 9.13
C LEU A 358 7.89 -5.82 10.37
N ALA A 359 9.21 -5.88 10.19
CA ALA A 359 10.15 -5.75 11.30
C ALA A 359 10.05 -4.37 11.97
N MET A 360 9.96 -3.29 11.19
CA MET A 360 9.75 -1.93 11.72
C MET A 360 8.39 -1.78 12.41
N TRP A 361 7.33 -2.37 11.83
CA TRP A 361 5.99 -2.39 12.40
C TRP A 361 5.94 -3.10 13.76
N ILE A 362 6.59 -4.27 13.88
CA ILE A 362 6.78 -4.97 15.17
C ILE A 362 7.53 -4.08 16.17
N GLY A 363 8.53 -3.33 15.70
CA GLY A 363 9.21 -2.33 16.53
C GLY A 363 8.25 -1.28 17.11
N ILE A 364 7.27 -0.81 16.34
CA ILE A 364 6.28 0.18 16.78
C ILE A 364 5.23 -0.45 17.72
N LEU A 365 4.85 -1.71 17.50
CA LEU A 365 4.00 -2.44 18.44
C LEU A 365 4.65 -2.55 19.83
N ARG A 366 5.95 -2.83 19.86
CA ARG A 366 6.75 -2.93 21.11
C ARG A 366 7.07 -1.58 21.75
N TYR A 367 6.64 -0.46 21.16
CA TYR A 367 6.86 0.86 21.70
C TYR A 367 6.05 1.08 22.98
N THR A 368 6.66 1.64 24.02
CA THR A 368 6.02 1.80 25.34
C THR A 368 5.16 3.06 25.48
N GLY A 369 5.20 3.96 24.48
CA GLY A 369 4.35 5.15 24.47
C GLY A 369 4.98 6.42 25.06
N LYS A 370 6.31 6.52 25.19
CA LYS A 370 6.98 7.70 25.75
C LYS A 370 6.56 9.02 25.06
N LEU A 371 6.45 9.00 23.73
CA LEU A 371 6.00 10.12 22.89
C LEU A 371 4.48 10.34 22.95
N ASP A 372 3.71 9.33 23.38
CA ASP A 372 2.26 9.45 23.53
C ASP A 372 1.90 10.21 24.82
N ALA A 373 2.76 10.17 25.83
CA ALA A 373 2.56 10.84 27.12
C ALA A 373 2.81 12.37 27.07
N GLY A 374 3.68 12.85 26.19
CA GLY A 374 4.01 14.28 26.05
C GLY A 374 2.91 15.13 25.38
N GLY A 375 1.92 14.50 24.74
CA GLY A 375 0.78 15.19 24.10
C GLY A 375 -0.52 15.20 24.91
N ALA A 376 -0.48 14.80 26.18
CA ALA A 376 -1.65 14.62 27.04
C ALA A 376 -2.01 15.85 27.89
N THR A 377 -1.33 16.98 27.71
CA THR A 377 -1.64 18.26 28.38
C THR A 377 -2.43 19.18 27.49
#